data_AF-A0A1B0DIQ2-F1
#
_entry.id   AF-A0A1B0DIQ2-F1
#
_cell.length_a   1.000
_cell.length_b   1.000
_cell.length_c   1.000
_cell.angle_alpha   90.00
_cell.angle_beta   90.00
_cell.angle_gamma   90.00
#
_symmetry.space_group_name_H-M   'P 1'
#
loop_
_entity.id
_entity.type
_entity.pdbx_description
1 polymer ?
#
loop_
_entity_poly.entity_id
_entity_poly.type
_entity_poly.pdbx_seq_one_letter_code
_entity_poly.pdbx_strand_id
1 'polypeptide(L)'
;MSRSSIPNGLHIIETGESLCVVTSQKFAKGTRFGPLMAKKSYIPVENAKFPLIVFGSPLLDSNDAEIEELFKIRNAYLDTRNENYCNWMIHVSPAQYSNEQNLICYQ
;
A
#
# COMPACT_ATOMS: atom_id res chain seq x y z
N MET A 1 -2.63 -0.93 13.81
CA MET A 1 -3.38 -1.94 13.04
C MET A 1 -2.51 -2.71 12.04
N SER A 2 -1.46 -2.09 11.49
CA SER A 2 -0.60 -2.71 10.47
C SER A 2 -0.15 -4.14 10.81
N ARG A 3 0.48 -4.33 11.99
CA ARG A 3 1.02 -5.63 12.41
C ARG A 3 -0.05 -6.71 12.65
N SER A 4 -1.21 -6.33 13.19
CA SER A 4 -2.30 -7.28 13.49
C SER A 4 -3.07 -7.72 12.24
N SER A 5 -2.92 -7.01 11.12
CA SER A 5 -3.58 -7.35 9.86
C SER A 5 -2.80 -8.33 8.98
N ILE A 6 -1.64 -8.81 9.45
CA ILE A 6 -0.79 -9.72 8.69
C ILE A 6 -1.46 -11.08 8.49
N PRO A 7 -1.48 -11.63 7.26
CA PRO A 7 -2.12 -12.91 7.00
C PRO A 7 -1.25 -14.09 7.47
N ASN A 8 -1.89 -15.24 7.65
CA ASN A 8 -1.20 -16.49 7.95
C ASN A 8 -0.13 -16.81 6.89
N GLY A 9 1.01 -17.33 7.35
CA GLY A 9 2.13 -17.65 6.47
C GLY A 9 3.08 -16.47 6.22
N LEU A 10 2.80 -15.28 6.77
CA LEU A 10 3.69 -14.12 6.77
C LEU A 10 4.03 -13.69 8.19
N HIS A 11 5.23 -13.13 8.37
CA HIS A 11 5.70 -12.55 9.62
C HIS A 11 6.38 -11.22 9.35
N ILE A 12 6.15 -10.25 10.23
CA ILE A 12 6.98 -9.03 10.30
C ILE A 12 8.10 -9.31 11.29
N ILE A 13 9.33 -9.23 10.80
CA ILE A 13 10.54 -9.35 11.61
C ILE A 13 11.26 -7.99 11.65
N GLU A 14 12.00 -7.76 12.73
CA GLU A 14 12.84 -6.59 12.89
C GLU A 14 14.28 -6.97 12.58
N THR A 15 14.85 -6.32 11.57
CA THR A 15 16.23 -6.50 11.11
C THR A 15 17.00 -5.22 11.36
N GLY A 16 17.63 -5.14 12.53
CA GLY A 16 18.43 -3.99 12.95
C GLY A 16 17.62 -2.70 12.96
N GLU A 17 17.73 -1.91 11.89
CA GLU A 17 17.10 -0.59 11.74
C GLU A 17 15.79 -0.60 10.94
N SER A 18 15.34 -1.76 10.45
CA SER A 18 14.17 -1.85 9.57
C SER A 18 13.27 -3.05 9.87
N LEU A 19 12.00 -2.94 9.45
CA LEU A 19 11.06 -4.05 9.46
C LEU A 19 11.08 -4.72 8.09
N CYS A 20 10.97 -6.05 8.09
CA CYS A 20 10.90 -6.86 6.89
C CYS A 20 9.73 -7.84 7.00
N VAL A 21 9.05 -8.10 5.89
CA VAL A 21 8.01 -9.14 5.81
C VAL A 21 8.62 -10.39 5.21
N VAL A 22 8.57 -11.50 5.95
CA VAL A 22 9.08 -12.80 5.53
C VAL A 22 7.97 -13.84 5.51
N THR A 23 8.13 -14.83 4.64
CA THR A 23 7.20 -15.95 4.50
C THR A 23 7.60 -17.10 5.42
N SER A 24 6.65 -17.71 6.14
CA SER A 24 6.86 -18.99 6.85
C SER A 24 6.42 -20.21 6.05
N GLN A 25 5.80 -19.99 4.89
CA GLN A 25 5.36 -21.04 3.97
C GLN A 25 5.60 -20.61 2.52
N LYS A 26 5.57 -21.57 1.59
CA LYS A 26 5.65 -21.27 0.16
C LYS A 26 4.32 -20.67 -0.33
N PHE A 27 4.41 -19.59 -1.10
CA PHE A 27 3.30 -19.04 -1.85
C PHE A 27 3.44 -19.38 -3.34
N ALA A 28 2.34 -19.74 -3.98
CA ALA A 28 2.34 -20.00 -5.41
C ALA A 28 2.53 -18.69 -6.20
N LYS A 29 3.19 -18.76 -7.36
CA LYS A 29 3.28 -17.63 -8.30
C LYS A 29 1.86 -17.20 -8.68
N GLY A 30 1.60 -15.89 -8.65
CA GLY A 30 0.28 -15.33 -8.93
C GLY A 30 -0.62 -15.19 -7.69
N THR A 31 -0.14 -15.56 -6.49
CA THR A 31 -0.81 -15.21 -5.24
C THR A 31 -0.98 -13.70 -5.14
N ARG A 32 -2.20 -13.25 -4.82
CA ARG A 32 -2.54 -11.84 -4.69
C ARG A 32 -2.67 -11.45 -3.22
N PHE A 33 -2.13 -10.29 -2.87
CA PHE A 33 -2.27 -9.68 -1.56
C PHE A 33 -2.87 -8.28 -1.75
N GLY A 34 -3.85 -7.92 -0.92
CA GLY A 34 -4.42 -6.58 -0.96
C GLY A 34 -5.93 -6.55 -0.65
N PRO A 35 -6.56 -5.37 -0.82
CA PRO A 35 -5.91 -4.11 -1.23
C PRO A 35 -4.97 -3.57 -0.15
N LEU A 36 -4.02 -2.71 -0.54
CA LEU A 36 -3.30 -1.88 0.44
C LEU A 36 -4.30 -0.97 1.14
N MET A 37 -4.33 -1.02 2.46
CA MET A 37 -5.13 -0.11 3.26
C MET A 37 -4.23 0.99 3.80
N ALA A 38 -4.60 2.25 3.52
CA ALA A 38 -3.96 3.46 3.99
C ALA A 38 -4.92 4.64 3.82
N LYS A 39 -4.65 5.75 4.49
CA LYS A 39 -5.49 6.96 4.35
C LYS A 39 -5.25 7.60 2.98
N LYS A 40 -6.32 7.94 2.26
CA LYS A 40 -6.22 8.73 1.02
C LYS A 40 -5.79 10.17 1.33
N SER A 41 -4.88 10.70 0.51
CA SER A 41 -4.44 12.09 0.50
C SER A 41 -4.59 12.65 -0.92
N TYR A 42 -5.06 13.88 -1.05
CA TYR A 42 -5.19 14.57 -2.34
C TYR A 42 -4.03 15.54 -2.62
N ILE A 43 -3.06 15.56 -1.72
CA ILE A 43 -1.76 16.20 -1.88
C ILE A 43 -0.67 15.13 -1.81
N PRO A 44 0.48 15.32 -2.49
CA PRO A 44 1.62 14.41 -2.38
C PRO A 44 2.03 14.19 -0.92
N VAL A 45 2.32 12.94 -0.57
CA VAL A 45 2.75 12.57 0.78
C VAL A 45 4.27 12.63 0.85
N GLU A 46 4.79 13.67 1.50
CA GLU A 46 6.22 13.81 1.76
C GLU A 46 6.71 12.81 2.82
N ASN A 47 7.96 12.36 2.68
CA ASN A 47 8.65 11.43 3.59
C ASN A 47 7.98 10.05 3.73
N ALA A 48 7.16 9.62 2.75
CA ALA A 48 6.73 8.23 2.66
C ALA A 48 7.89 7.35 2.15
N LYS A 49 8.00 6.12 2.67
CA LYS A 49 9.02 5.14 2.23
C LYS A 49 8.91 4.84 0.73
N PHE A 50 7.69 4.83 0.21
CA PHE A 50 7.40 4.62 -1.21
C PHE A 50 6.14 5.42 -1.60
N PRO A 51 6.19 6.28 -2.62
CA PRO A 51 5.03 7.05 -3.05
C PRO A 51 4.03 6.13 -3.75
N LEU A 52 2.83 6.03 -3.19
CA LEU A 52 1.76 5.20 -3.73
C LEU A 52 0.67 6.10 -4.29
N ILE A 53 0.48 6.01 -5.60
CA ILE A 53 -0.45 6.84 -6.37
C ILE A 53 -1.56 5.94 -6.90
N VAL A 54 -2.80 6.36 -6.66
CA VAL A 54 -4.01 5.79 -7.26
C VAL A 54 -4.41 6.74 -8.39
N PHE A 55 -4.18 6.31 -9.62
CA PHE A 55 -4.57 7.07 -10.81
C PHE A 55 -6.08 6.96 -11.00
N GLY A 56 -6.76 7.99 -11.52
CA GLY A 56 -8.16 7.82 -11.86
C GLY A 56 -9.14 7.80 -10.69
N SER A 57 -8.74 8.11 -9.45
CA SER A 57 -9.65 7.97 -8.30
C SER A 57 -10.75 9.03 -8.34
N PRO A 58 -12.05 8.65 -8.27
CA PRO A 58 -13.08 9.59 -7.91
C PRO A 58 -12.79 10.14 -6.52
N LEU A 59 -12.95 11.46 -6.35
CA LEU A 59 -12.56 12.20 -5.15
C LEU A 59 -13.54 11.97 -3.98
N LEU A 60 -14.72 11.43 -4.28
CA LEU A 60 -15.80 11.23 -3.34
C LEU A 60 -16.56 9.95 -3.74
N ASP A 61 -16.92 9.12 -2.76
CA ASP A 61 -18.02 8.15 -2.91
C ASP A 61 -19.36 8.91 -2.90
N SER A 62 -19.49 9.95 -3.73
CA SER A 62 -20.69 10.79 -3.84
C SER A 62 -21.39 10.44 -5.14
N ASN A 63 -22.68 10.10 -5.07
CA ASN A 63 -23.52 9.90 -6.26
C ASN A 63 -23.92 11.22 -6.95
N ASP A 64 -23.25 12.34 -6.66
CA ASP A 64 -23.54 13.64 -7.24
C ASP A 64 -22.67 13.90 -8.47
N ALA A 65 -23.29 13.77 -9.65
CA ALA A 65 -22.64 13.94 -10.95
C ALA A 65 -22.00 15.34 -11.14
N GLU A 66 -22.59 16.40 -10.55
CA GLU A 66 -22.03 17.76 -10.62
C GLU A 66 -20.74 17.90 -9.82
N ILE A 67 -20.63 17.17 -8.70
CA ILE A 67 -19.44 17.14 -7.86
C ILE A 67 -18.35 16.29 -8.53
N GLU A 68 -18.70 15.16 -9.14
CA GLU A 68 -17.77 14.36 -9.94
C GLU A 68 -17.16 15.15 -11.12
N GLU A 69 -17.97 16.00 -11.77
CA GLU A 69 -17.51 16.84 -12.89
C GLU A 69 -16.61 18.00 -12.43
N LEU A 70 -16.85 18.59 -11.26
CA LEU A 70 -16.00 19.61 -10.64
C LEU A 70 -14.65 19.04 -10.16
N PHE A 71 -14.65 17.77 -9.76
CA PHE A 71 -13.48 17.05 -9.24
C PHE A 71 -12.91 16.04 -10.25
N LYS A 72 -12.89 16.41 -11.54
CA LYS A 72 -12.24 15.66 -12.64
C LYS A 72 -11.04 14.89 -12.14
N ILE A 73 -11.10 13.56 -12.31
CA ILE A 73 -10.04 12.55 -12.16
C ILE A 73 -8.72 13.16 -11.68
N ARG A 74 -8.48 13.13 -10.37
CA ARG A 74 -7.18 13.46 -9.81
C ARG A 74 -6.53 12.20 -9.27
N ASN A 75 -5.21 12.19 -9.35
CA ASN A 75 -4.41 11.19 -8.67
C ASN A 75 -4.60 11.37 -7.17
N ALA A 76 -4.94 10.28 -6.48
CA ALA A 76 -4.90 10.22 -5.03
C ALA A 76 -3.59 9.59 -4.59
N TYR A 77 -3.11 9.96 -3.41
CA TYR A 77 -1.94 9.39 -2.78
C TYR A 77 -2.38 8.57 -1.57
N LEU A 78 -1.65 7.50 -1.27
CA LEU A 78 -1.86 6.71 -0.05
C LEU A 78 -0.84 7.13 1.01
N ASP A 79 -1.32 7.68 2.13
CA ASP A 79 -0.47 8.08 3.25
C ASP A 79 -0.17 6.87 4.15
N THR A 80 1.05 6.35 4.01
CA THR A 80 1.54 5.17 4.73
C THR A 80 2.35 5.51 5.99
N ARG A 81 2.41 6.78 6.41
CA ARG A 81 3.27 7.20 7.53
C ARG A 81 2.73 6.79 8.90
N ASN A 82 1.41 6.60 9.02
CA ASN A 82 0.77 6.24 10.28
C ASN A 82 0.30 4.78 10.27
N GLU A 83 1.06 3.92 10.92
CA GLU A 83 0.80 2.47 11.01
C GLU A 83 -0.54 2.09 11.66
N ASN A 84 -1.18 3.03 12.38
CA ASN A 84 -2.49 2.80 12.99
C ASN A 84 -3.62 2.78 11.96
N TYR A 85 -3.44 3.44 10.82
CA TYR A 85 -4.42 3.52 9.74
C TYR A 85 -4.05 2.68 8.51
N CYS A 86 -2.99 1.87 8.62
CA CYS A 86 -2.50 1.05 7.53
C CYS A 86 -2.60 -0.45 7.83
N ASN A 87 -2.61 -1.27 6.78
CA ASN A 87 -2.42 -2.72 6.91
C ASN A 87 -0.94 -3.12 6.82
N TRP A 88 -0.65 -4.41 6.95
CA TRP A 88 0.70 -4.98 7.02
C TRP A 88 1.58 -4.67 5.80
N MET A 89 0.98 -4.36 4.64
CA MET A 89 1.70 -4.19 3.38
C MET A 89 2.65 -2.98 3.40
N ILE A 90 2.46 -2.01 4.31
CA ILE A 90 3.39 -0.87 4.47
C ILE A 90 4.79 -1.29 4.98
N HIS A 91 4.89 -2.52 5.49
CA HIS A 91 6.14 -3.10 5.99
C HIS A 91 6.91 -3.87 4.91
N VAL A 92 6.34 -4.02 3.70
CA VAL A 92 7.02 -4.65 2.58
C VAL A 92 8.06 -3.68 2.02
N SER A 93 9.33 -4.06 2.08
CA SER A 93 10.42 -3.26 1.54
C SER A 93 10.45 -3.30 0.01
N PRO A 94 10.79 -2.19 -0.66
CA PRO A 94 11.02 -2.20 -2.09
C PRO A 94 12.29 -2.98 -2.42
N ALA A 95 12.20 -3.83 -3.44
CA ALA A 95 13.37 -4.49 -4.02
C ALA A 95 14.33 -3.46 -4.60
N GLN A 96 15.61 -3.55 -4.26
CA GLN A 96 16.70 -2.76 -4.82
C GLN A 96 17.18 -3.34 -6.15
N TYR A 97 17.08 -4.66 -6.31
CA TYR A 97 17.50 -5.38 -7.50
C TYR A 97 16.37 -6.25 -8.08
N SER A 98 16.40 -6.47 -9.39
CA SER A 98 15.37 -7.28 -10.08
C SER A 98 15.41 -8.76 -9.72
N ASN A 99 16.56 -9.28 -9.32
CA ASN A 99 16.76 -10.69 -8.97
C ASN A 99 16.18 -11.06 -7.59
N GLU A 100 16.02 -10.09 -6.69
CA GLU A 100 15.36 -10.28 -5.37
C GLU A 100 13.87 -9.93 -5.41
N GLN A 101 13.38 -9.31 -6.48
CA GLN A 101 11.98 -8.94 -6.63
C GLN A 101 11.09 -10.19 -6.74
N ASN A 102 10.14 -10.32 -5.81
CA ASN A 102 9.17 -11.43 -5.77
C ASN A 102 7.70 -10.97 -5.74
N LEU A 103 7.45 -9.65 -5.71
CA LEU A 103 6.13 -9.04 -5.73
C LEU A 103 6.07 -7.93 -6.78
N ILE A 104 4.87 -7.74 -7.34
CA ILE A 104 4.54 -6.66 -8.26
C ILE A 104 3.36 -5.90 -7.67
N CYS A 105 3.52 -4.58 -7.51
CA CYS A 105 2.44 -3.68 -7.11
C CYS A 105 1.72 -3.16 -8.37
N TYR A 106 0.39 -3.20 -8.37
CA TYR A 106 -0.44 -2.71 -9.46
C TYR A 106 -1.76 -2.15 -8.93
N GLN A 107 -2.41 -1.29 -9.73
CA GLN A 107 -3.76 -0.78 -9.51
C GLN A 107 -4.79 -1.66 -10.21
#